data_AF-A0A7S4ET82-F1
#
_entry.id   AF-A0A7S4ET82-F1
#
_cell.length_a   1.000
_cell.length_b   1.000
_cell.length_c   1.000
_cell.angle_alpha   90.00
_cell.angle_beta   90.00
_cell.angle_gamma   90.00
#
_symmetry.space_group_name_H-M   'P 1'
#
loop_
_entity.id
_entity.type
_entity.pdbx_description
1 polymer ?
#
loop_
_entity_poly.entity_id
_entity_poly.type
_entity_poly.pdbx_seq_one_letter_code
_entity_poly.pdbx_strand_id
1 'polypeptide(L)'
;AQVLQWMGPNEGDRFLDLGSGSGKAVLTAASLYKLDLALGIEVQPKLHAAALDARSRLLALSAPPTPARLIEFRNEDAFKKQWYEGLDLVFCTTTCFTPEMIEQLQRDAEKLRVGARIAVTTRPLNSLKFRMTQKGVLPYGKGSLTFFVYVREDSQ
;
A
#
# COMPACT_ATOMS: atom_id res chain seq x y z
N ALA A 1 -3.74 -10.36 4.66
CA ALA A 1 -2.36 -10.81 4.37
C ALA A 1 -2.18 -11.33 2.94
N GLN A 2 -3.15 -12.06 2.34
CA GLN A 2 -2.97 -12.69 1.02
C GLN A 2 -2.50 -11.76 -0.11
N VAL A 3 -3.02 -10.53 -0.19
CA VAL A 3 -2.55 -9.56 -1.21
C VAL A 3 -1.08 -9.19 -1.00
N LEU A 4 -0.62 -9.04 0.25
CA LEU A 4 0.79 -8.81 0.54
C LEU A 4 1.63 -10.01 0.07
N GLN A 5 1.17 -11.24 0.25
CA GLN A 5 1.86 -12.42 -0.27
C GLN A 5 1.95 -12.40 -1.81
N TRP A 6 0.89 -12.01 -2.51
CA TRP A 6 0.91 -11.84 -3.96
C TRP A 6 1.88 -10.76 -4.44
N MET A 7 2.09 -9.71 -3.64
CA MET A 7 3.08 -8.68 -3.94
C MET A 7 4.53 -9.18 -3.75
N GLY A 8 4.75 -10.22 -2.95
CA GLY A 8 6.09 -10.78 -2.70
C GLY A 8 7.07 -9.79 -2.05
N PRO A 9 6.89 -9.43 -0.77
CA PRO A 9 7.79 -8.54 -0.05
C PRO A 9 9.14 -9.22 0.21
N ASN A 10 10.22 -8.49 -0.01
CA ASN A 10 11.59 -8.87 0.31
C ASN A 10 12.04 -8.19 1.62
N GLU A 11 13.07 -8.74 2.26
CA GLU A 11 13.72 -8.07 3.39
C GLU A 11 14.29 -6.71 2.94
N GLY A 12 14.01 -5.66 3.72
CA GLY A 12 14.42 -4.28 3.40
C GLY A 12 13.49 -3.54 2.43
N ASP A 13 12.42 -4.15 1.93
CA ASP A 13 11.44 -3.41 1.11
C ASP A 13 10.77 -2.28 1.91
N ARG A 14 10.40 -1.21 1.21
CA ARG A 14 9.64 -0.07 1.73
C ARG A 14 8.20 -0.13 1.22
N PHE A 15 7.28 -0.37 2.14
CA PHE A 15 5.84 -0.51 1.89
C PHE A 15 5.08 0.80 2.14
N LEU A 16 4.14 1.10 1.25
CA LEU A 16 3.19 2.20 1.35
C LEU A 16 1.75 1.72 1.15
N ASP A 17 0.84 2.18 2.01
CA ASP A 17 -0.62 2.09 1.85
C ASP A 17 -1.21 3.48 1.58
N LEU A 18 -1.76 3.66 0.37
CA LEU A 18 -2.42 4.88 -0.10
C LEU A 18 -3.91 4.84 0.24
N GLY A 19 -4.34 5.73 1.14
CA GLY A 19 -5.68 5.67 1.74
C GLY A 19 -5.74 4.64 2.87
N SER A 20 -4.74 4.70 3.77
CA SER A 20 -4.47 3.66 4.76
C SER A 20 -5.58 3.46 5.81
N GLY A 21 -6.54 4.37 5.90
CA GLY A 21 -7.65 4.31 6.84
C GLY A 21 -7.16 4.20 8.28
N SER A 22 -7.54 3.11 8.97
CA SER A 22 -7.09 2.81 10.34
C SER A 22 -5.76 2.07 10.40
N GLY A 23 -5.01 2.02 9.30
CA GLY A 23 -3.66 1.47 9.23
C GLY A 23 -3.56 -0.05 9.18
N LYS A 24 -4.67 -0.77 8.97
CA LYS A 24 -4.68 -2.25 9.05
C LYS A 24 -3.69 -2.90 8.10
N ALA A 25 -3.60 -2.46 6.84
CA ALA A 25 -2.67 -3.07 5.89
C ALA A 25 -1.21 -2.75 6.25
N VAL A 26 -0.92 -1.50 6.65
CA VAL A 26 0.40 -1.07 7.14
C VAL A 26 0.85 -1.89 8.34
N LEU A 27 0.00 -2.01 9.37
CA LEU A 27 0.32 -2.78 10.57
C LEU A 27 0.45 -4.27 10.27
N THR A 28 -0.40 -4.81 9.38
CA THR A 28 -0.27 -6.21 8.93
C THR A 28 1.05 -6.44 8.20
N ALA A 29 1.44 -5.55 7.30
CA ALA A 29 2.72 -5.64 6.59
C ALA A 29 3.90 -5.56 7.57
N ALA A 30 3.84 -4.60 8.50
CA ALA A 30 4.85 -4.42 9.52
C ALA A 30 5.00 -5.62 10.46
N SER A 31 3.90 -6.29 10.81
CA SER A 31 3.90 -7.48 11.67
C SER A 31 4.38 -8.75 10.98
N LEU A 32 4.27 -8.85 9.65
CA LEU A 32 4.55 -10.09 8.91
C LEU A 32 5.90 -10.10 8.20
N TYR A 33 6.46 -8.94 7.87
CA TYR A 33 7.63 -8.84 6.98
C TYR A 33 8.70 -7.92 7.58
N LYS A 34 9.97 -8.27 7.34
CA LYS A 34 11.14 -7.46 7.73
C LYS A 34 11.34 -6.29 6.77
N LEU A 35 10.47 -5.30 6.87
CA LEU A 35 10.49 -4.10 6.02
C LEU A 35 11.39 -3.03 6.62
N ASP A 36 12.03 -2.23 5.76
CA ASP A 36 12.71 -1.02 6.22
C ASP A 36 11.74 0.07 6.64
N LEU A 37 10.56 0.08 6.00
CA LEU A 37 9.50 1.05 6.25
C LEU A 37 8.14 0.42 5.94
N ALA A 38 7.18 0.60 6.86
CA ALA A 38 5.76 0.44 6.59
C ALA A 38 5.07 1.81 6.82
N LEU A 39 4.63 2.44 5.73
CA LEU A 39 4.06 3.79 5.72
C LEU A 39 2.58 3.75 5.33
N GLY A 40 1.74 4.48 6.05
CA GLY A 40 0.36 4.79 5.65
C GLY A 40 0.15 6.27 5.39
N ILE A 41 -0.51 6.61 4.28
CA ILE A 41 -0.98 7.98 3.99
C ILE A 41 -2.51 7.96 4.05
N GLU A 42 -3.10 8.86 4.85
CA GLU A 42 -4.55 8.99 5.00
C GLU A 42 -4.95 10.46 5.10
N VAL A 43 -5.93 10.88 4.30
CA VAL A 43 -6.37 12.27 4.25
C VAL A 43 -7.34 12.60 5.41
N GLN A 44 -8.13 11.63 5.88
CA GLN A 44 -9.12 11.80 6.92
C GLN A 44 -8.49 11.81 8.33
N PRO A 45 -8.49 12.94 9.06
CA PRO A 45 -7.77 13.04 10.34
C PRO A 45 -8.23 12.03 11.40
N LYS A 46 -9.54 11.72 11.43
CA LYS A 46 -10.09 10.74 12.38
C LYS A 46 -9.59 9.31 12.13
N LEU A 47 -9.47 8.91 10.86
CA LEU A 47 -8.96 7.59 10.50
C LEU A 47 -7.45 7.52 10.76
N HIS A 48 -6.72 8.57 10.42
CA HIS A 48 -5.31 8.70 10.75
C HIS A 48 -5.05 8.59 12.27
N ALA A 49 -5.83 9.29 13.10
CA ALA A 49 -5.72 9.19 14.55
C ALA A 49 -5.96 7.74 15.06
N ALA A 50 -6.94 7.04 14.46
CA ALA A 50 -7.17 5.63 14.77
C ALA A 50 -5.98 4.73 14.36
N ALA A 51 -5.31 5.03 13.25
CA ALA A 51 -4.09 4.32 12.83
C ALA A 51 -2.93 4.53 13.81
N LEU A 52 -2.74 5.75 14.32
CA LEU A 52 -1.74 6.06 15.33
C LEU A 52 -1.99 5.32 16.65
N ASP A 53 -3.24 5.30 17.12
CA ASP A 53 -3.63 4.55 18.33
C ASP A 53 -3.43 3.04 18.14
N ALA A 54 -3.82 2.48 16.99
CA ALA A 54 -3.57 1.08 16.66
C ALA A 54 -2.06 0.75 16.63
N ARG A 55 -1.23 1.65 16.08
CA ARG A 55 0.24 1.50 16.12
C ARG A 55 0.76 1.49 17.55
N SER A 56 0.33 2.44 18.39
CA SER A 56 0.77 2.51 19.78
C SER A 56 0.43 1.25 20.55
N ARG A 57 -0.77 0.69 20.33
CA ARG A 57 -1.18 -0.59 20.93
C ARG A 57 -0.34 -1.77 20.43
N LEU A 58 -0.05 -1.83 19.13
CA LEU A 58 0.82 -2.86 18.57
C LEU A 58 2.23 -2.80 19.18
N LEU A 59 2.81 -1.60 19.29
CA LEU A 59 4.15 -1.41 19.85
C LEU A 59 4.22 -1.68 21.36
N ALA A 60 3.09 -1.59 22.06
CA ALA A 60 2.97 -1.94 23.47
C ALA A 60 2.86 -3.46 23.72
N LEU A 61 2.68 -4.27 22.67
CA LEU A 61 2.82 -5.72 22.78
C LEU A 61 4.29 -6.09 23.06
N SER A 62 4.52 -7.24 23.67
CA SER A 62 5.84 -7.74 24.09
C SER A 62 6.94 -7.57 23.03
N ALA A 63 8.19 -7.36 23.47
CA ALA A 63 9.29 -7.03 22.56
C ALA A 63 9.96 -8.25 21.89
N PRO A 64 10.35 -8.17 20.59
CA PRO A 64 10.00 -7.11 19.65
C PRO A 64 8.56 -7.27 19.10
N PRO A 65 7.76 -6.19 19.02
CA PRO A 65 6.37 -6.28 18.61
C PRO A 65 6.19 -6.55 17.12
N THR A 66 7.17 -6.16 16.28
CA THR A 66 7.10 -6.30 14.81
C THR A 66 8.50 -6.56 14.21
N PRO A 67 8.59 -7.25 13.06
CA PRO A 67 9.83 -7.39 12.29
C PRO A 67 10.22 -6.16 11.45
N ALA A 68 9.31 -5.22 11.19
CA ALA A 68 9.63 -4.01 10.43
C ALA A 68 10.43 -2.99 11.26
N ARG A 69 11.40 -2.34 10.61
CA ARG A 69 12.29 -1.37 11.25
C ARG A 69 11.58 -0.08 11.66
N LEU A 70 10.61 0.36 10.85
CA LEU A 70 9.91 1.63 11.05
C LEU A 70 8.45 1.55 10.61
N ILE A 71 7.55 2.11 11.42
CA ILE A 71 6.11 2.22 11.13
C ILE A 71 5.67 3.68 11.23
N GLU A 72 5.25 4.25 10.11
CA GLU A 72 4.83 5.65 10.01
C GLU A 72 3.41 5.78 9.49
N PHE A 73 2.74 6.83 9.95
CA PHE A 73 1.48 7.31 9.38
C PHE A 73 1.60 8.80 9.12
N ARG A 74 1.04 9.26 8.00
CA ARG A 74 0.98 10.68 7.62
C ARG A 74 -0.46 11.09 7.35
N ASN A 75 -0.88 12.22 7.92
CA ASN A 75 -2.18 12.81 7.62
C ASN A 75 -2.05 13.76 6.43
N GLU A 76 -2.08 13.22 5.22
CA GLU A 76 -1.78 13.95 3.99
C GLU A 76 -2.71 13.53 2.86
N ASP A 77 -2.82 14.40 1.86
CA ASP A 77 -3.45 14.08 0.59
C ASP A 77 -2.40 13.52 -0.38
N ALA A 78 -2.50 12.23 -0.68
CA ALA A 78 -1.57 11.52 -1.56
C ALA A 78 -1.51 12.10 -2.98
N PHE A 79 -2.54 12.83 -3.43
CA PHE A 79 -2.57 13.43 -4.77
C PHE A 79 -1.93 14.83 -4.80
N LYS A 80 -1.53 15.38 -3.65
CA LYS A 80 -0.85 16.68 -3.54
C LYS A 80 0.64 16.55 -3.18
N LYS A 81 1.14 15.33 -2.99
CA LYS A 81 2.50 15.04 -2.54
C LYS A 81 3.11 13.91 -3.35
N GLN A 82 4.43 13.94 -3.48
CA GLN A 82 5.18 12.87 -4.14
C GLN A 82 5.43 11.73 -3.14
N TRP A 83 4.97 10.53 -3.47
CA TRP A 83 5.04 9.35 -2.58
C TRP A 83 5.78 8.16 -3.18
N TYR A 84 6.14 8.20 -4.47
CA TYR A 84 6.69 7.06 -5.22
C TYR A 84 8.20 6.88 -5.05
N GLU A 85 8.92 7.89 -4.58
CA GLU A 85 10.38 7.86 -4.51
C GLU A 85 10.90 6.89 -3.44
N GLY A 86 11.65 5.87 -3.87
CA GLY A 86 12.24 4.86 -2.98
C GLY A 86 11.23 3.87 -2.41
N LEU A 87 10.04 3.75 -3.00
CA LEU A 87 9.01 2.78 -2.59
C LEU A 87 9.08 1.50 -3.44
N ASP A 88 8.80 0.39 -2.78
CA ASP A 88 8.96 -0.96 -3.34
C ASP A 88 7.65 -1.68 -3.50
N LEU A 89 6.75 -1.44 -2.56
CA LEU A 89 5.46 -2.07 -2.44
C LEU A 89 4.45 -0.97 -2.20
N VAL A 90 3.46 -0.85 -3.08
CA VAL A 90 2.38 0.13 -2.96
C VAL A 90 1.05 -0.60 -2.95
N PHE A 91 0.26 -0.39 -1.92
CA PHE A 91 -1.12 -0.88 -1.83
C PHE A 91 -2.06 0.32 -1.91
N CYS A 92 -3.11 0.23 -2.71
CA CYS A 92 -4.09 1.29 -2.83
C CYS A 92 -5.50 0.73 -3.04
N THR A 93 -6.40 1.02 -2.11
CA THR A 93 -7.82 0.68 -2.28
C THR A 93 -8.51 1.82 -3.04
N THR A 94 -8.94 1.55 -4.28
CA THR A 94 -9.45 2.59 -5.18
C THR A 94 -10.99 2.66 -5.26
N THR A 95 -11.72 2.02 -4.33
CA THR A 95 -13.19 1.90 -4.39
C THR A 95 -13.90 3.25 -4.46
N CYS A 96 -13.36 4.29 -3.83
CA CYS A 96 -13.95 5.63 -3.80
C CYS A 96 -13.21 6.64 -4.70
N PHE A 97 -12.29 6.19 -5.56
CA PHE A 97 -11.52 7.10 -6.41
C PHE A 97 -12.32 7.49 -7.65
N THR A 98 -12.29 8.77 -8.00
CA THR A 98 -12.84 9.26 -9.27
C THR A 98 -11.95 8.82 -10.45
N PRO A 99 -12.45 8.86 -11.69
CA PRO A 99 -11.61 8.60 -12.87
C PRO A 99 -10.31 9.42 -12.89
N GLU A 100 -10.37 10.70 -12.52
CA GLU A 100 -9.22 11.62 -12.51
C GLU A 100 -8.19 11.20 -11.44
N MET A 101 -8.65 10.74 -10.28
CA MET A 101 -7.79 10.20 -9.23
C MET A 101 -7.11 8.90 -9.68
N ILE A 102 -7.80 8.03 -10.40
CA ILE A 102 -7.19 6.82 -10.99
C ILE A 102 -6.12 7.19 -12.00
N GLU A 103 -6.39 8.15 -12.89
CA GLU A 103 -5.41 8.60 -13.86
C GLU A 103 -4.18 9.21 -13.19
N GLN A 104 -4.37 10.02 -12.14
CA GLN A 104 -3.26 10.58 -11.37
C GLN A 104 -2.47 9.48 -10.65
N LEU A 105 -3.15 8.51 -10.03
CA LEU A 105 -2.52 7.35 -9.40
C LEU A 105 -1.65 6.58 -10.41
N GLN A 106 -2.15 6.35 -11.63
CA GLN A 106 -1.38 5.70 -12.69
C GLN A 106 -0.12 6.51 -13.05
N ARG A 107 -0.27 7.82 -13.28
CA ARG A 107 0.86 8.71 -13.61
C ARG A 107 1.95 8.72 -12.53
N ASP A 108 1.55 8.69 -11.26
CA ASP A 108 2.50 8.66 -10.15
C ASP A 108 3.10 7.27 -9.93
N ALA A 109 2.30 6.21 -10.08
CA ALA A 109 2.80 4.84 -10.01
C ALA A 109 3.84 4.55 -11.11
N GLU A 110 3.69 5.09 -12.32
CA GLU A 110 4.69 4.94 -13.39
C GLU A 110 6.09 5.46 -13.04
N LYS A 111 6.19 6.35 -12.03
CA LYS A 111 7.46 6.89 -11.54
C LYS A 111 8.11 6.03 -10.46
N LEU A 112 7.45 4.94 -10.03
CA LEU A 112 8.07 3.92 -9.21
C LEU A 112 9.27 3.32 -9.94
N ARG A 113 10.26 2.86 -9.16
CA ARG A 113 11.43 2.16 -9.71
C ARG A 113 11.02 0.85 -10.39
N VAL A 114 11.77 0.44 -11.41
CA VAL A 114 11.61 -0.88 -12.03
C VAL A 114 11.76 -1.96 -10.95
N GLY A 115 10.88 -2.97 -11.00
CA GLY A 115 10.76 -4.03 -9.99
C GLY A 115 9.86 -3.68 -8.80
N ALA A 116 9.42 -2.43 -8.63
CA ALA A 116 8.42 -2.09 -7.62
C ALA A 116 7.10 -2.80 -7.94
N ARG A 117 6.36 -3.19 -6.89
CA ARG A 117 5.10 -3.91 -7.01
C ARG A 117 3.97 -3.04 -6.48
N ILE A 118 2.86 -3.02 -7.22
CA ILE A 118 1.67 -2.26 -6.83
C ILE A 118 0.44 -3.16 -6.85
N ALA A 119 -0.36 -3.08 -5.80
CA ALA A 119 -1.64 -3.75 -5.69
C ALA A 119 -2.76 -2.72 -5.61
N VAL A 120 -3.71 -2.80 -6.53
CA VAL A 120 -4.91 -1.95 -6.57
C VAL A 120 -6.18 -2.79 -6.54
N THR A 121 -7.30 -2.17 -6.13
CA THR A 121 -8.60 -2.85 -6.06
C THR A 121 -9.57 -2.32 -7.11
N THR A 122 -10.56 -3.11 -7.54
CA THR A 122 -11.74 -2.68 -8.32
C THR A 122 -11.44 -2.21 -9.75
N ARG A 123 -10.55 -1.25 -9.94
CA ARG A 123 -10.14 -0.73 -11.25
C ARG A 123 -8.68 -1.11 -11.52
N PRO A 124 -8.39 -1.81 -12.63
CA PRO A 124 -7.02 -2.14 -13.01
C PRO A 124 -6.26 -0.88 -13.43
N LEU A 125 -4.93 -0.93 -13.33
CA LEU A 125 -4.05 0.07 -13.96
C LEU A 125 -4.00 -0.19 -15.47
N ASN A 126 -4.14 0.88 -16.26
CA ASN A 126 -4.00 0.86 -17.71
C ASN A 126 -2.70 1.57 -18.11
N SER A 127 -1.59 0.85 -18.05
CA SER A 127 -0.27 1.36 -18.43
C SER A 127 0.64 0.23 -18.92
N LEU A 128 1.37 0.49 -20.00
CA LEU A 128 2.32 -0.47 -20.61
C LEU A 128 3.59 -0.68 -19.76
N LYS A 129 3.79 0.18 -18.76
CA LYS A 129 4.92 0.16 -17.82
C LYS A 129 4.76 -0.85 -16.68
N PHE A 130 3.65 -1.58 -16.68
CA PHE A 130 3.28 -2.53 -15.65
C PHE A 130 2.85 -3.85 -16.25
N ARG A 131 3.39 -4.94 -15.74
CA ARG A 131 2.89 -6.29 -16.01
C ARG A 131 2.08 -6.79 -14.83
N MET A 132 0.85 -7.21 -15.09
CA MET A 132 0.00 -7.83 -14.08
C MET A 132 0.57 -9.22 -13.73
N THR A 133 0.81 -9.46 -12.45
CA THR A 133 1.34 -10.73 -11.93
C THR A 133 0.26 -11.58 -11.30
N GLN A 134 -0.74 -10.95 -10.67
CA GLN A 134 -1.84 -11.63 -9.99
C GLN A 134 -3.15 -10.86 -10.17
N LYS A 135 -4.25 -11.61 -10.19
CA LYS A 135 -5.61 -11.10 -10.13
C LYS A 135 -6.47 -12.06 -9.33
N GLY A 136 -7.30 -11.55 -8.43
CA GLY A 136 -8.24 -12.40 -7.72
C GLY A 136 -9.29 -11.60 -6.94
N VAL A 137 -10.40 -12.26 -6.65
CA VAL A 137 -11.48 -11.71 -5.83
C VAL A 137 -11.32 -12.25 -4.42
N LEU A 138 -11.19 -11.35 -3.45
CA LEU A 138 -11.03 -11.72 -2.04
C LEU A 138 -12.14 -11.11 -1.18
N PRO A 139 -12.57 -11.78 -0.09
CA PRO A 139 -13.46 -11.20 0.90
C PRO A 139 -12.89 -9.90 1.48
N TYR A 140 -13.71 -8.87 1.58
CA TYR A 140 -13.33 -7.57 2.13
C TYR A 140 -14.50 -6.95 2.89
N GLY A 141 -14.42 -6.93 4.23
CA GLY A 141 -15.53 -6.52 5.08
C GLY A 141 -16.75 -7.43 4.89
N LYS A 142 -17.90 -6.83 4.55
CA LYS A 142 -19.15 -7.57 4.25
C LYS A 142 -19.32 -7.94 2.77
N GLY A 143 -18.33 -7.66 1.93
CA GLY A 143 -18.40 -7.92 0.50
C GLY A 143 -17.13 -8.59 -0.02
N SER A 144 -16.84 -8.37 -1.30
CA SER A 144 -15.59 -8.79 -1.93
C SER A 144 -15.01 -7.66 -2.76
N LEU A 145 -13.69 -7.67 -2.94
CA LEU A 145 -12.99 -6.77 -3.84
C LEU A 145 -12.16 -7.59 -4.82
N THR A 146 -12.12 -7.14 -6.07
CA THR A 146 -11.15 -7.63 -7.05
C THR A 146 -9.83 -6.91 -6.81
N PHE A 147 -8.77 -7.67 -6.63
CA PHE A 147 -7.41 -7.16 -6.50
C PHE A 147 -6.63 -7.44 -7.78
N PHE A 148 -5.78 -6.49 -8.15
CA PHE A 148 -4.85 -6.57 -9.26
C PHE A 148 -3.46 -6.24 -8.73
N VAL A 149 -2.51 -7.14 -8.93
CA VAL A 149 -1.12 -6.92 -8.53
C VAL A 149 -0.28 -6.82 -9.79
N TYR A 150 0.59 -5.82 -9.82
CA TYR A 150 1.47 -5.51 -10.93
C TYR A 150 2.91 -5.40 -10.44
N VAL A 151 3.84 -5.63 -11.37
CA VAL A 151 5.24 -5.24 -11.23
C VAL A 151 5.57 -4.15 -12.26
N ARG A 152 6.32 -3.14 -11.85
CA ARG A 152 6.85 -2.08 -12.71
C ARG A 152 7.96 -2.68 -13.58
N GLU A 153 7.82 -2.59 -14.90
CA GLU A 153 8.79 -3.10 -15.87
C GLU A 153 9.32 -1.98 -16.75
N ASP A 154 10.58 -2.02 -17.15
CA ASP A 154 11.07 -0.98 -18.06
C ASP A 154 10.25 -0.99 -19.36
N SER A 155 9.86 0.20 -19.82
CA SER A 155 9.16 0.32 -21.09
C SER A 155 10.20 0.15 -22.20
N GLN A 156 10.16 -0.99 -22.91
CA GLN A 156 10.96 -1.20 -24.13
C GLN A 156 10.66 -0.15 -25.18
#